data_AF-W2YVL5-F1
#
_entry.id   AF-W2YVL5-F1
#
_cell.length_a   1.000
_cell.length_b   1.000
_cell.length_c   1.000
_cell.angle_alpha   90.00
_cell.angle_beta   90.00
_cell.angle_gamma   90.00
#
_symmetry.space_group_name_H-M   'P 1'
#
loop_
_entity.id
_entity.type
_entity.pdbx_description
1 polymer ?
#
loop_
_entity_poly.entity_id
_entity_poly.type
_entity_poly.pdbx_seq_one_letter_code
_entity_poly.pdbx_strand_id
1 'polypeptide(L)'
;MQNGESSRFSPRHARSGGVAARAFDLPRPPSEWSLYNILRNEAKLVKLPKDTYNYKKSVDPVIDSLDRALIHEFDKMEMAMKTLTDHALLYRSKLFVEEHYKSLPADKRPGFSKGWLHRFKKRHGIRCQRKQGEAASVDTATVADGRANMRCMTDFKVSGYKADKTRLTMAVATNADGSDKLPLLFIGRSKNPRAFKGHDVRGELGVEYTN
;
A
#
# COMPACT_ATOMS: atom_id res chain seq x y z
N MET A 1 55.70 -7.97 -35.85
CA MET A 1 55.25 -9.35 -35.57
C MET A 1 55.01 -9.47 -34.08
N GLN A 2 53.76 -9.66 -33.67
CA GLN A 2 53.33 -10.55 -32.58
C GLN A 2 51.82 -10.38 -32.43
N ASN A 3 51.10 -11.31 -33.04
CA ASN A 3 49.65 -11.45 -32.94
C ASN A 3 49.34 -12.03 -31.56
N GLY A 4 48.71 -11.24 -30.68
CA GLY A 4 48.16 -11.73 -29.43
C GLY A 4 46.85 -12.46 -29.71
N GLU A 5 46.89 -13.78 -29.55
CA GLU A 5 45.76 -14.69 -29.75
C GLU A 5 44.56 -14.30 -28.86
N SER A 6 43.51 -13.75 -29.46
CA SER A 6 42.19 -13.71 -28.83
C SER A 6 41.68 -15.15 -28.74
N SER A 7 41.88 -15.76 -27.58
CA SER A 7 41.35 -17.07 -27.20
C SER A 7 39.92 -17.25 -27.69
N ARG A 8 39.77 -18.18 -28.64
CA ARG A 8 38.53 -18.64 -29.25
C ARG A 8 37.61 -19.19 -28.16
N PHE A 9 36.54 -18.47 -27.83
CA PHE A 9 35.43 -19.04 -27.06
C PHE A 9 34.63 -19.97 -27.98
N SER A 10 34.74 -21.29 -27.74
CA SER A 10 34.08 -22.35 -28.51
C SER A 10 32.80 -22.88 -27.82
N PRO A 11 31.86 -23.47 -28.59
CA PRO A 11 30.47 -23.69 -28.20
C PRO A 11 30.31 -24.93 -27.30
N ARG A 12 30.14 -24.73 -25.98
CA ARG A 12 29.85 -25.80 -24.99
C ARG A 12 28.66 -25.46 -24.09
N HIS A 13 27.57 -24.92 -24.63
CA HIS A 13 26.47 -24.40 -23.81
C HIS A 13 25.43 -25.47 -23.40
N ALA A 14 25.21 -26.53 -24.20
CA ALA A 14 24.14 -27.51 -23.93
C ALA A 14 24.39 -28.41 -22.69
N ARG A 15 25.66 -28.62 -22.31
CA ARG A 15 26.00 -29.41 -21.11
C ARG A 15 25.98 -28.59 -19.82
N SER A 16 26.04 -27.26 -19.92
CA SER A 16 26.16 -26.38 -18.75
C SER A 16 24.87 -26.33 -17.91
N GLY A 17 23.70 -26.37 -18.57
CA GLY A 17 22.38 -26.38 -17.91
C GLY A 17 22.18 -27.59 -16.98
N GLY A 18 22.49 -28.79 -17.48
CA GLY A 18 22.35 -30.02 -16.70
C GLY A 18 23.32 -30.09 -15.51
N VAL A 19 24.55 -29.60 -15.68
CA VAL A 19 25.54 -29.53 -14.58
C VAL A 19 25.09 -28.55 -13.51
N ALA A 20 24.64 -27.35 -13.90
CA ALA A 20 24.11 -26.36 -12.96
C ALA A 20 22.88 -26.89 -12.21
N ALA A 21 21.98 -27.59 -12.88
CA ALA A 21 20.80 -28.17 -12.24
C ALA A 21 21.16 -29.15 -11.12
N ARG A 22 22.16 -30.00 -11.35
CA ARG A 22 22.64 -30.98 -10.36
C ARG A 22 23.44 -30.33 -9.23
N ALA A 23 24.26 -29.33 -9.54
CA ALA A 23 25.09 -28.65 -8.54
C ALA A 23 24.29 -27.79 -7.56
N PHE A 24 23.15 -27.25 -7.99
CA PHE A 24 22.32 -26.34 -7.21
C PHE A 24 20.91 -26.90 -6.91
N ASP A 25 20.69 -28.21 -7.09
CA ASP A 25 19.42 -28.90 -6.85
C ASP A 25 18.19 -28.21 -7.49
N LEU A 26 18.36 -27.75 -8.74
CA LEU A 26 17.30 -27.04 -9.45
C LEU A 26 16.27 -28.02 -10.03
N PRO A 27 14.96 -27.72 -9.96
CA PRO A 27 13.91 -28.62 -10.43
C PRO A 27 13.94 -28.84 -11.95
N ARG A 28 14.57 -27.93 -12.69
CA ARG A 28 14.75 -28.00 -14.15
C ARG A 28 16.09 -27.37 -14.54
N PRO A 29 16.74 -27.85 -15.60
CA PRO A 29 17.95 -27.21 -16.11
C PRO A 29 17.63 -25.79 -16.61
N PRO A 30 18.41 -24.77 -16.18
CA PRO A 30 18.27 -23.43 -16.71
C PRO A 30 18.59 -23.40 -18.21
N SER A 31 17.91 -22.53 -18.95
CA SER A 31 18.18 -22.34 -20.37
C SER A 31 19.61 -21.84 -20.59
N GLU A 32 20.18 -22.13 -21.76
CA GLU A 32 21.50 -21.63 -22.14
C GLU A 32 21.58 -20.11 -22.06
N TRP A 33 20.51 -19.41 -22.46
CA TRP A 33 20.43 -17.95 -22.39
C TRP A 33 20.39 -17.43 -20.95
N SER A 34 19.70 -18.13 -20.05
CA SER A 34 19.71 -17.82 -18.62
C SER A 34 21.11 -17.95 -18.04
N LEU A 35 21.81 -19.05 -18.35
CA LEU A 35 23.18 -19.26 -17.91
C LEU A 35 24.13 -18.20 -18.49
N TYR A 36 24.01 -17.92 -19.78
CA TYR A 36 24.77 -16.87 -20.44
C TYR A 36 24.60 -15.52 -19.73
N ASN A 37 23.36 -15.13 -19.42
CA ASN A 37 23.10 -13.86 -18.72
C ASN A 37 23.61 -13.83 -17.28
N ILE A 38 23.57 -14.96 -16.56
CA ILE A 38 24.13 -15.06 -15.21
C ILE A 38 25.65 -14.88 -15.28
N LEU A 39 26.32 -15.63 -16.15
CA LEU A 39 27.77 -15.58 -16.34
C LEU A 39 28.23 -14.21 -16.86
N ARG A 40 27.50 -13.63 -17.82
CA ARG A 40 27.78 -12.28 -18.33
C ARG A 40 27.73 -11.21 -17.23
N ASN A 41 26.87 -11.39 -16.23
CA ASN A 41 26.71 -10.46 -15.11
C ASN A 41 27.45 -10.92 -13.84
N GLU A 42 28.31 -11.94 -13.91
CA GLU A 42 28.98 -12.54 -12.75
C GLU A 42 29.72 -11.51 -11.90
N ALA A 43 30.52 -10.64 -12.52
CA ALA A 43 31.27 -9.60 -11.82
C ALA A 43 30.39 -8.64 -11.01
N LYS A 44 29.11 -8.47 -11.40
CA LYS A 44 28.13 -7.70 -10.64
C LYS A 44 27.52 -8.53 -9.52
N LEU A 45 27.19 -9.80 -9.77
CA LEU A 45 26.56 -10.70 -8.80
C LEU A 45 27.48 -10.99 -7.60
N VAL A 46 28.78 -11.18 -7.84
CA VAL A 46 29.77 -11.43 -6.79
C VAL A 46 29.90 -10.25 -5.81
N LYS A 47 29.64 -9.02 -6.27
CA LYS A 47 29.76 -7.79 -5.45
C LYS A 47 28.50 -7.49 -4.61
N LEU A 48 27.45 -8.30 -4.70
CA LEU A 48 26.21 -8.04 -3.98
C LEU A 48 26.33 -8.44 -2.49
N PRO A 49 25.90 -7.57 -1.56
CA PRO A 49 25.89 -7.91 -0.14
C PRO A 49 24.84 -8.99 0.16
N LYS A 50 25.14 -9.87 1.13
CA LYS A 50 24.38 -11.11 1.38
C LYS A 50 22.93 -10.88 1.79
N ASP A 51 22.64 -9.75 2.43
CA ASP A 51 21.30 -9.29 2.81
C ASP A 51 20.38 -9.10 1.60
N THR A 52 20.94 -8.88 0.40
CA THR A 52 20.17 -8.69 -0.83
C THR A 52 19.72 -9.99 -1.50
N TYR A 53 20.20 -11.16 -1.07
CA TYR A 53 19.96 -12.43 -1.76
C TYR A 53 18.49 -12.88 -1.71
N ASN A 54 17.72 -12.36 -0.76
CA ASN A 54 16.28 -12.61 -0.65
C ASN A 54 15.46 -11.94 -1.76
N TYR A 55 16.07 -11.05 -2.55
CA TYR A 55 15.42 -10.31 -3.62
C TYR A 55 15.91 -10.77 -4.99
N LYS A 56 14.98 -11.06 -5.89
CA LYS A 56 15.29 -11.46 -7.28
C LYS A 56 15.89 -10.32 -8.14
N LYS A 57 15.89 -9.09 -7.64
CA LYS A 57 16.38 -7.90 -8.36
C LYS A 57 17.24 -7.07 -7.42
N SER A 58 18.41 -6.63 -7.90
CA SER A 58 19.22 -5.63 -7.23
C SER A 58 18.48 -4.29 -7.21
N VAL A 59 18.44 -3.62 -6.06
CA VAL A 59 17.97 -2.24 -5.96
C VAL A 59 18.96 -1.34 -6.71
N ASP A 60 18.42 -0.35 -7.44
CA ASP A 60 19.25 0.64 -8.10
C ASP A 60 19.93 1.54 -7.04
N PRO A 61 21.27 1.66 -7.02
CA PRO A 61 21.98 2.44 -6.00
C PRO A 61 21.53 3.89 -5.90
N VAL A 62 21.11 4.49 -7.01
CA VAL A 62 20.62 5.88 -7.04
C VAL A 62 19.28 5.98 -6.33
N ILE A 63 18.39 5.01 -6.55
CA ILE A 63 17.08 4.94 -5.90
C ILE A 63 17.23 4.60 -4.41
N ASP A 64 18.15 3.72 -4.04
CA ASP A 64 18.42 3.40 -2.63
C ASP A 64 18.93 4.62 -1.86
N SER A 65 19.87 5.37 -2.44
CA SER A 65 20.38 6.63 -1.87
C SER A 65 19.27 7.66 -1.69
N LEU A 66 18.42 7.84 -2.71
CA LEU A 66 17.26 8.73 -2.65
C LEU A 66 16.28 8.32 -1.53
N ASP A 67 15.95 7.03 -1.48
CA ASP A 67 15.02 6.48 -0.50
C ASP A 67 15.55 6.72 0.94
N ARG A 68 16.85 6.47 1.19
CA ARG A 68 17.48 6.74 2.50
C ARG A 68 17.41 8.22 2.88
N ALA A 69 17.66 9.12 1.95
CA ALA A 69 17.59 10.55 2.19
C ALA A 69 16.16 11.00 2.53
N LEU A 70 15.15 10.44 1.86
CA LEU A 70 13.74 10.68 2.15
C LEU A 70 13.31 10.15 3.52
N ILE A 71 13.79 8.96 3.92
CA ILE A 71 13.52 8.42 5.26
C ILE A 71 14.03 9.38 6.33
N HIS A 72 15.29 9.78 6.21
CA HIS A 72 15.90 10.73 7.15
C HIS A 72 15.14 12.06 7.21
N GLU A 73 14.60 12.52 6.08
CA GLU A 73 13.75 13.71 6.05
C GLU A 73 12.41 13.49 6.76
N PHE A 74 11.79 12.32 6.62
CA PHE A 74 10.56 12.00 7.34
C PHE A 74 10.77 11.83 8.84
N ASP A 75 11.92 11.28 9.25
CA ASP A 75 12.28 11.18 10.67
C ASP A 75 12.37 12.57 11.31
N LYS A 76 12.94 13.56 10.60
CA LYS A 76 12.92 14.97 11.04
C LYS A 76 11.50 15.53 11.16
N MET A 77 10.62 15.22 10.20
CA MET A 77 9.22 15.66 10.25
C MET A 77 8.46 15.02 11.42
N GLU A 78 8.74 13.75 11.74
CA GLU A 78 8.12 13.06 12.88
C GLU A 78 8.49 13.73 14.21
N MET A 79 9.74 14.20 14.36
CA MET A 79 10.16 14.95 15.56
C MET A 79 9.46 16.31 15.69
N ALA A 80 9.09 16.93 14.58
CA ALA A 80 8.48 18.27 14.56
C ALA A 80 6.94 18.26 14.55
N MET A 81 6.30 17.18 14.10
CA MET A 81 4.85 17.14 13.85
C MET A 81 4.12 16.05 14.63
N LYS A 82 2.99 16.41 15.24
CA LYS A 82 2.15 15.48 16.02
C LYS A 82 1.43 14.43 15.16
N THR A 83 1.19 14.71 13.88
CA THR A 83 0.53 13.78 12.95
C THR A 83 1.10 13.93 11.54
N LEU A 84 1.62 12.85 10.99
CA LEU A 84 2.15 12.82 9.63
C LEU A 84 1.17 12.08 8.71
N THR A 85 0.53 12.82 7.81
CA THR A 85 -0.44 12.24 6.86
C THR A 85 0.26 11.81 5.56
N ASP A 86 -0.34 10.87 4.84
CA ASP A 86 0.16 10.41 3.54
C ASP A 86 0.30 11.55 2.52
N HIS A 87 -0.59 12.55 2.59
CA HIS A 87 -0.52 13.74 1.75
C HIS A 87 0.70 14.61 2.08
N ALA A 88 1.01 14.80 3.38
CA ALA A 88 2.19 15.55 3.80
C ALA A 88 3.49 14.84 3.36
N LEU A 89 3.54 13.50 3.50
CA LEU A 89 4.67 12.69 3.03
C LEU A 89 4.88 12.83 1.52
N LEU A 90 3.80 12.71 0.72
CA LEU A 90 3.89 12.88 -0.73
C LEU A 90 4.37 14.27 -1.13
N TYR A 91 3.80 15.30 -0.50
CA TYR A 91 4.17 16.68 -0.76
C TYR A 91 5.65 16.95 -0.42
N ARG A 92 6.09 16.54 0.78
CA ARG A 92 7.49 16.69 1.17
C ARG A 92 8.42 15.91 0.26
N SER A 93 8.07 14.68 -0.10
CA SER A 93 8.86 13.86 -1.04
C SER A 93 9.12 14.61 -2.34
N LYS A 94 8.06 15.16 -2.93
CA LYS A 94 8.16 15.88 -4.20
C LYS A 94 9.08 17.09 -4.09
N LEU A 95 8.89 17.92 -3.07
CA LEU A 95 9.74 19.09 -2.81
C LEU A 95 11.20 18.70 -2.60
N PHE A 96 11.45 17.69 -1.76
CA PHE A 96 12.81 17.24 -1.44
C PHE A 96 13.57 16.77 -2.69
N VAL A 97 12.89 16.02 -3.58
CA VAL A 97 13.50 15.58 -4.85
C VAL A 97 13.68 16.76 -5.82
N GLU A 98 12.76 17.72 -5.86
CA GLU A 98 12.92 18.96 -6.64
C GLU A 98 14.07 19.85 -6.14
N GLU A 99 14.36 19.81 -4.85
CA GLU A 99 15.41 20.63 -4.23
C GLU A 99 16.79 19.98 -4.39
N HIS A 100 16.92 18.71 -3.99
CA HIS A 100 18.22 18.03 -3.86
C HIS A 100 18.59 17.13 -5.04
N TYR A 101 17.61 16.78 -5.90
CA TYR A 101 17.78 15.81 -6.99
C TYR A 101 17.29 16.37 -8.34
N LYS A 102 17.62 17.63 -8.63
CA LYS A 102 17.26 18.32 -9.89
C LYS A 102 17.83 17.62 -11.13
N SER A 103 19.03 17.06 -11.03
CA SER A 103 19.72 16.35 -12.12
C SER A 103 19.35 14.88 -12.23
N LEU A 104 18.37 14.39 -11.45
CA LEU A 104 17.94 13.01 -11.51
C LEU A 104 17.20 12.75 -12.84
N PRO A 105 17.63 11.76 -13.64
CA PRO A 105 16.99 11.47 -14.92
C PRO A 105 15.55 10.99 -14.75
N ALA A 106 14.71 11.28 -15.75
CA ALA A 106 13.26 11.14 -15.66
C ALA A 106 12.81 9.69 -15.39
N ASP A 107 13.56 8.70 -15.86
CA ASP A 107 13.30 7.26 -15.66
C ASP A 107 13.50 6.81 -14.20
N LYS A 108 14.32 7.54 -13.43
CA LYS A 108 14.58 7.27 -12.02
C LYS A 108 13.70 8.08 -11.08
N ARG A 109 12.99 9.09 -11.60
CA ARG A 109 12.19 9.99 -10.78
C ARG A 109 10.94 9.27 -10.25
N PRO A 110 10.65 9.33 -8.94
CA PRO A 110 9.43 8.78 -8.40
C PRO A 110 8.18 9.45 -9.00
N GLY A 111 7.12 8.66 -9.21
CA GLY A 111 5.83 9.21 -9.67
C GLY A 111 5.01 9.93 -8.59
N PHE A 112 5.47 9.96 -7.33
CA PHE A 112 4.80 10.58 -6.17
C PHE A 112 3.29 10.28 -6.06
N SER A 113 2.88 9.08 -6.47
CA SER A 113 1.50 8.62 -6.37
C SER A 113 1.25 7.93 -5.02
N LYS A 114 -0.02 7.78 -4.64
CA LYS A 114 -0.40 6.96 -3.48
C LYS A 114 0.16 5.54 -3.55
N GLY A 115 0.22 4.96 -4.75
CA GLY A 115 0.81 3.63 -4.99
C GLY A 115 2.32 3.60 -4.79
N TRP A 116 3.03 4.66 -5.19
CA TRP A 116 4.46 4.81 -4.88
C TRP A 116 4.69 4.89 -3.38
N LEU A 117 3.96 5.76 -2.66
CA LEU A 117 4.11 5.91 -1.21
C LEU A 117 3.82 4.59 -0.47
N HIS A 118 2.77 3.88 -0.88
CA HIS A 118 2.46 2.57 -0.30
C HIS A 118 3.62 1.58 -0.46
N ARG A 119 4.22 1.49 -1.65
CA ARG A 119 5.37 0.61 -1.91
C ARG A 119 6.63 1.07 -1.19
N PHE A 120 6.87 2.38 -1.11
CA PHE A 120 7.97 2.97 -0.36
C PHE A 120 7.89 2.59 1.11
N LYS A 121 6.73 2.82 1.74
CA LYS A 121 6.49 2.44 3.14
C LYS A 121 6.69 0.93 3.36
N LYS A 122 6.14 0.10 2.46
CA LYS A 122 6.29 -1.36 2.54
C LYS A 122 7.75 -1.82 2.42
N ARG A 123 8.53 -1.22 1.52
CA ARG A 123 9.95 -1.55 1.31
C ARG A 123 10.79 -1.22 2.52
N HIS A 124 10.50 -0.10 3.18
CA HIS A 124 11.28 0.43 4.31
C HIS A 124 10.67 0.12 5.68
N GLY A 125 9.67 -0.75 5.74
CA GLY A 125 9.04 -1.16 7.01
C GLY A 125 8.27 -0.07 7.75
N ILE A 126 7.94 1.04 7.07
CA ILE A 126 7.19 2.17 7.67
C ILE A 126 5.73 1.74 7.87
N ARG A 127 5.29 1.66 9.13
CA ARG A 127 3.94 1.24 9.49
C ARG A 127 3.03 2.45 9.69
N CYS A 128 1.85 2.43 9.07
CA CYS A 128 0.81 3.40 9.38
C CYS A 128 0.20 3.05 10.74
N GLN A 129 0.38 3.93 11.73
CA GLN A 129 -0.39 3.82 12.98
C GLN A 129 -1.75 4.49 12.80
N ARG A 130 -2.83 3.73 13.07
CA ARG A 130 -4.16 4.34 13.20
C ARG A 130 -4.24 5.01 14.57
N LYS A 131 -4.21 6.34 14.61
CA LYS A 131 -4.64 7.07 15.80
C LYS A 131 -6.16 6.97 15.85
N GLN A 132 -6.68 6.06 16.67
CA GLN A 132 -8.11 6.03 16.99
C GLN A 132 -8.41 7.26 17.86
N GLY A 133 -9.16 8.20 17.32
CA GLY A 133 -9.79 9.26 18.11
C GLY A 133 -10.91 8.65 18.96
N GLU A 134 -10.94 9.02 20.24
CA GLU A 134 -12.07 8.91 21.19
C GLU A 134 -12.62 7.51 21.55
N ALA A 135 -12.12 6.41 20.97
CA ALA A 135 -12.57 5.06 21.36
C ALA A 135 -12.09 4.60 22.75
N ALA A 136 -11.12 5.29 23.35
CA ALA A 136 -10.55 4.93 24.65
C ALA A 136 -11.45 5.29 25.85
N SER A 137 -12.58 5.98 25.63
CA SER A 137 -13.53 6.37 26.69
C SER A 137 -14.71 5.40 26.86
N VAL A 138 -14.80 4.35 26.04
CA VAL A 138 -15.95 3.43 26.04
C VAL A 138 -15.56 2.11 26.70
N ASP A 139 -16.39 1.68 27.64
CA ASP A 139 -16.25 0.39 28.33
C ASP A 139 -16.23 -0.77 27.33
N THR A 140 -15.16 -1.56 27.36
CA THR A 140 -14.94 -2.70 26.47
C THR A 140 -16.02 -3.77 26.54
N ALA A 141 -16.73 -3.89 27.68
CA ALA A 141 -17.79 -4.88 27.84
C ALA A 141 -19.02 -4.53 26.97
N THR A 142 -19.48 -3.28 26.98
CA THR A 142 -20.61 -2.85 26.14
C THR A 142 -20.34 -2.96 24.63
N VAL A 143 -19.08 -2.76 24.21
CA VAL A 143 -18.67 -2.93 22.81
C VAL A 143 -18.69 -4.40 22.37
N ALA A 144 -18.37 -5.32 23.27
CA ALA A 144 -18.37 -6.76 22.97
C ALA A 144 -19.80 -7.27 22.70
N ASP A 145 -20.76 -6.90 23.56
CA ASP A 145 -22.18 -7.26 23.39
C ASP A 145 -22.78 -6.62 22.14
N GLY A 146 -22.50 -5.33 21.91
CA GLY A 146 -22.94 -4.65 20.69
C GLY A 146 -22.40 -5.31 19.41
N ARG A 147 -21.14 -5.78 19.45
CA ARG A 147 -20.53 -6.52 18.32
C ARG A 147 -21.08 -7.92 18.15
N ALA A 148 -21.34 -8.65 19.23
CA ALA A 148 -21.94 -9.98 19.17
C ALA A 148 -23.33 -9.94 18.56
N ASN A 149 -24.15 -8.99 18.98
CA ASN A 149 -25.50 -8.77 18.44
C ASN A 149 -25.46 -8.37 16.96
N MET A 150 -24.61 -7.42 16.57
CA MET A 150 -24.47 -7.03 15.16
C MET A 150 -24.00 -8.20 14.30
N ARG A 151 -23.02 -8.98 14.79
CA ARG A 151 -22.44 -10.09 14.04
C ARG A 151 -23.44 -11.23 13.83
N CYS A 152 -24.23 -11.54 14.86
CA CYS A 152 -25.33 -12.50 14.75
C CYS A 152 -26.35 -12.10 13.68
N MET A 153 -26.59 -10.79 13.51
CA MET A 153 -27.49 -10.26 12.47
C MET A 153 -26.84 -10.07 11.09
N THR A 154 -25.52 -10.25 10.92
CA THR A 154 -24.84 -9.97 9.64
C THR A 154 -24.10 -11.15 9.04
N ASP A 155 -23.91 -12.24 9.78
CA ASP A 155 -23.09 -13.38 9.37
C ASP A 155 -23.78 -14.37 8.39
N PHE A 156 -24.94 -14.04 7.82
CA PHE A 156 -25.45 -14.72 6.62
C PHE A 156 -24.66 -14.27 5.38
N LYS A 157 -23.47 -14.83 5.21
CA LYS A 157 -22.61 -14.58 4.05
C LYS A 157 -22.77 -15.70 3.02
N VAL A 158 -23.61 -15.49 2.02
CA VAL A 158 -23.69 -16.35 0.82
C VAL A 158 -22.55 -15.98 -0.13
N SER A 159 -21.73 -16.96 -0.53
CA SER A 159 -20.64 -16.74 -1.50
C SER A 159 -21.18 -16.31 -2.86
N GLY A 160 -20.62 -15.26 -3.46
CA GLY A 160 -21.01 -14.77 -4.80
C GLY A 160 -21.89 -13.51 -4.80
N TYR A 161 -22.33 -13.02 -3.63
CA TYR A 161 -23.10 -11.78 -3.55
C TYR A 161 -22.18 -10.55 -3.44
N LYS A 162 -22.32 -9.59 -4.36
CA LYS A 162 -21.65 -8.29 -4.27
C LYS A 162 -22.39 -7.45 -3.24
N ALA A 163 -21.71 -7.13 -2.13
CA ALA A 163 -22.28 -6.26 -1.12
C ALA A 163 -22.78 -4.96 -1.76
N ASP A 164 -24.07 -4.67 -1.60
CA ASP A 164 -24.60 -3.37 -1.99
C ASP A 164 -23.90 -2.31 -1.14
N LYS A 165 -23.30 -1.33 -1.81
CA LYS A 165 -22.55 -0.23 -1.18
C LYS A 165 -23.39 1.03 -1.08
N THR A 166 -24.72 0.93 -1.21
CA THR A 166 -25.61 2.02 -0.83
C THR A 166 -25.26 2.50 0.58
N ARG A 167 -25.15 3.82 0.73
CA ARG A 167 -24.83 4.49 1.98
C ARG A 167 -26.07 5.29 2.36
N LEU A 168 -26.55 5.08 3.57
CA LEU A 168 -27.52 5.92 4.24
C LEU A 168 -26.79 6.54 5.42
N THR A 169 -26.68 7.86 5.43
CA THR A 169 -26.05 8.61 6.52
C THR A 169 -27.15 9.07 7.46
N MET A 170 -26.96 8.95 8.77
CA MET A 170 -27.87 9.50 9.78
C MET A 170 -27.15 10.65 10.48
N ALA A 171 -27.73 11.84 10.45
CA ALA A 171 -27.27 12.98 11.21
C ALA A 171 -28.07 13.06 12.52
N VAL A 172 -27.34 13.03 13.63
CA VAL A 172 -27.86 13.18 14.99
C VAL A 172 -27.13 14.35 15.62
N ALA A 173 -27.87 15.23 16.27
CA ALA A 173 -27.30 16.39 16.94
C ALA A 173 -28.10 16.69 18.20
N THR A 174 -27.39 17.02 19.27
CA THR A 174 -27.98 17.42 20.56
C THR A 174 -27.18 18.58 21.13
N ASN A 175 -27.76 19.33 22.06
CA ASN A 175 -27.01 20.26 22.90
C ASN A 175 -26.09 19.52 23.90
N ALA A 176 -25.22 20.26 24.60
CA ALA A 176 -24.15 19.69 25.43
C ALA A 176 -24.66 18.86 26.63
N ASP A 177 -25.83 19.19 27.15
CA ASP A 177 -26.52 18.50 28.23
C ASP A 177 -27.51 17.43 27.73
N GLY A 178 -27.72 17.32 26.41
CA GLY A 178 -28.54 16.29 25.76
C GLY A 178 -30.06 16.48 25.93
N SER A 179 -30.49 17.62 26.47
CA SER A 179 -31.89 17.98 26.69
C SER A 179 -32.60 18.39 25.40
N ASP A 180 -31.90 19.08 24.50
CA ASP A 180 -32.39 19.50 23.20
C ASP A 180 -31.78 18.61 22.12
N LYS A 181 -32.65 17.93 21.37
CA LYS A 181 -32.28 16.96 20.35
C LYS A 181 -32.85 17.44 19.03
N LEU A 182 -31.99 17.62 18.04
CA LEU A 182 -32.46 17.91 16.69
C LEU A 182 -33.19 16.70 16.11
N PRO A 183 -34.20 16.92 15.25
CA PRO A 183 -34.87 15.84 14.53
C PRO A 183 -33.88 14.95 13.80
N LEU A 184 -34.13 13.64 13.80
CA LEU A 184 -33.30 12.68 13.09
C LEU A 184 -33.36 12.95 11.59
N LEU A 185 -32.21 13.18 10.97
CA LEU A 185 -32.09 13.42 9.54
C LEU A 185 -31.35 12.28 8.86
N PHE A 186 -32.00 11.61 7.92
CA PHE A 186 -31.42 10.60 7.06
C PHE A 186 -31.03 11.21 5.70
N ILE A 187 -29.77 11.03 5.31
CA ILE A 187 -29.23 11.45 4.01
C ILE A 187 -28.93 10.20 3.19
N GLY A 188 -29.75 9.95 2.18
CA GLY A 188 -29.56 8.84 1.27
C GLY A 188 -29.04 9.28 -0.09
N ARG A 189 -29.11 8.37 -1.08
CA ARG A 189 -28.61 8.61 -2.44
C ARG A 189 -29.66 9.15 -3.42
N SER A 190 -30.94 8.96 -3.12
CA SER A 190 -32.05 9.32 -4.00
C SER A 190 -32.95 10.31 -3.29
N LYS A 191 -33.37 11.37 -3.98
CA LYS A 191 -34.31 12.36 -3.44
C LYS A 191 -35.65 11.72 -3.06
N ASN A 192 -36.13 10.78 -3.87
CA ASN A 192 -37.36 10.01 -3.64
C ASN A 192 -37.05 8.51 -3.71
N PRO A 193 -36.68 7.87 -2.59
CA PRO A 193 -36.43 6.43 -2.55
C PRO A 193 -37.69 5.65 -2.89
N ARG A 194 -37.55 4.57 -3.65
CA ARG A 194 -38.67 3.67 -3.96
C ARG A 194 -39.28 3.05 -2.70
N ALA A 195 -38.49 2.86 -1.65
CA ALA A 195 -38.94 2.35 -0.35
C ALA A 195 -39.93 3.30 0.38
N PHE A 196 -39.96 4.59 0.02
CA PHE A 196 -40.86 5.59 0.61
C PHE A 196 -42.04 5.93 -0.32
N LYS A 197 -42.22 5.18 -1.41
CA LYS A 197 -43.31 5.45 -2.34
C LYS A 197 -44.65 5.13 -1.65
N GLY A 198 -45.47 6.16 -1.46
CA GLY A 198 -46.79 6.03 -0.83
C GLY A 198 -46.78 6.13 0.70
N HIS A 199 -45.63 6.48 1.29
CA HIS A 199 -45.48 6.71 2.73
C HIS A 199 -45.16 8.17 3.01
N ASP A 200 -45.78 8.74 4.04
CA ASP A 200 -45.32 10.02 4.60
C ASP A 200 -44.21 9.76 5.62
N VAL A 201 -42.96 9.89 5.19
CA VAL A 201 -41.77 9.63 6.02
C VAL A 201 -41.76 10.51 7.28
N ARG A 202 -42.23 11.76 7.18
CA ARG A 202 -42.20 12.67 8.33
C ARG A 202 -43.36 12.39 9.28
N GLY A 203 -44.56 12.17 8.75
CA GLY A 203 -45.76 11.90 9.55
C GLY A 203 -45.79 10.51 10.18
N GLU A 204 -45.32 9.48 9.47
CA GLU A 204 -45.37 8.09 9.93
C GLU A 204 -44.17 7.69 10.79
N LEU A 205 -42.96 8.18 10.43
CA LEU A 205 -41.71 7.74 11.07
C LEU A 205 -41.08 8.82 11.95
N GLY A 206 -41.54 10.07 11.87
CA GLY A 206 -40.98 11.17 12.66
C GLY A 206 -39.55 11.54 12.29
N VAL A 207 -39.12 11.19 11.08
CA VAL A 207 -37.74 11.41 10.60
C VAL A 207 -37.74 12.29 9.36
N GLU A 208 -36.71 13.12 9.24
CA GLU A 208 -36.46 13.88 8.02
C GLU A 208 -35.57 13.06 7.09
N TYR A 209 -35.81 13.17 5.78
CA TYR A 209 -35.01 12.50 4.77
C TYR A 209 -34.62 13.46 3.64
N THR A 210 -33.34 13.42 3.24
CA THR A 210 -32.79 14.21 2.13
C THR A 210 -31.74 13.41 1.33
N ASN A 211 -31.25 13.97 0.23
CA ASN A 211 -30.19 13.43 -0.63
C ASN A 211 -29.22 14.53 -1.03
#